data_AF-A0AAW2UGT6-F1
#
_entry.id   AF-A0AAW2UGT6-F1
#
_cell.length_a   1.000
_cell.length_b   1.000
_cell.length_c   1.000
_cell.angle_alpha   90.00
_cell.angle_beta   90.00
_cell.angle_gamma   90.00
#
_symmetry.space_group_name_H-M   'P 1'
#
loop_
_entity.id
_entity.type
_entity.pdbx_description
1 polymer ?
#
loop_
_entity_poly.entity_id
_entity_poly.type
_entity_poly.pdbx_seq_one_letter_code
_entity_poly.pdbx_strand_id
1 'polypeptide(L)'
;MEHSKRGFLPMRHGIKLSKKQPPKTDEELKRMSNIPCASALGSIQYVVQCTKPDIAYALSVTSRYQACAGVVHWGTVKSILKY
;
A
#
# COMPACT_ATOMS: atom_id res chain seq x y z
N MET A 1 -5.62 9.35 -30.73
CA MET A 1 -5.14 9.38 -29.33
C MET A 1 -5.10 7.96 -28.77
N GLU A 2 -4.28 7.06 -29.34
CA GLU A 2 -4.47 5.60 -29.15
C GLU A 2 -3.29 4.84 -28.51
N HIS A 3 -2.29 5.55 -27.97
CA HIS A 3 -1.12 4.91 -27.36
C HIS A 3 -0.79 5.41 -25.95
N SER A 4 -1.80 5.78 -25.15
CA SER A 4 -1.56 5.99 -23.72
C SER A 4 -1.34 4.63 -23.06
N LYS A 5 -0.08 4.18 -23.01
CA LYS A 5 0.34 3.05 -22.16
C LYS A 5 -0.35 3.26 -20.81
N ARG A 6 -1.24 2.36 -20.41
CA ARG A 6 -1.90 2.44 -19.09
C ARG A 6 -0.76 2.55 -18.09
N GLY A 7 -0.52 3.75 -17.56
CA GLY A 7 0.55 3.98 -16.60
C GLY A 7 0.41 2.90 -15.54
N PHE A 8 1.52 2.27 -15.17
CA PHE A 8 1.52 1.40 -14.00
C PHE A 8 0.95 2.26 -12.88
N LEU A 9 -0.24 1.94 -12.37
CA LEU A 9 -0.79 2.73 -11.29
C LEU A 9 -0.25 2.12 -10.00
N PRO A 10 0.23 2.94 -9.04
CA PRO A 10 0.73 2.43 -7.77
C PRO A 10 -0.35 1.62 -7.03
N MET A 11 -1.62 1.84 -7.35
CA MET A 11 -2.75 0.99 -6.97
C MET A 11 -3.53 0.48 -8.19
N ARG A 12 -3.86 -0.82 -8.19
CA ARG A 12 -4.82 -1.39 -9.15
C ARG A 12 -6.23 -0.87 -8.86
N HIS A 13 -6.90 -0.35 -9.88
CA HIS A 13 -8.31 0.00 -9.82
C HIS A 13 -9.15 -1.21 -9.36
N GLY A 14 -10.00 -1.00 -8.35
CA GLY A 14 -10.89 -2.04 -7.79
C GLY A 14 -10.41 -2.67 -6.47
N ILE A 15 -9.22 -2.35 -5.97
CA ILE A 15 -8.79 -2.80 -4.62
C ILE A 15 -9.51 -1.95 -3.56
N LYS A 16 -10.59 -2.50 -2.98
CA LYS A 16 -11.28 -1.92 -1.82
C LYS A 16 -10.55 -2.34 -0.54
N LEU A 17 -9.72 -1.45 0.00
CA LEU A 17 -9.16 -1.61 1.34
C LEU A 17 -10.24 -1.32 2.37
N SER A 18 -10.55 -2.28 3.23
CA SER A 18 -11.57 -2.15 4.28
C SER A 18 -11.00 -2.42 5.66
N LYS A 19 -11.42 -1.62 6.67
CA LYS A 19 -11.08 -1.82 8.09
C LYS A 19 -11.56 -3.18 8.63
N LYS A 20 -12.46 -3.86 7.91
CA LYS A 20 -12.99 -5.20 8.24
C LYS A 20 -12.10 -6.36 7.75
N GLN A 21 -10.88 -6.08 7.29
CA GLN A 21 -9.90 -7.11 6.91
C GLN A 21 -8.73 -7.19 7.91
N PRO A 22 -8.97 -7.39 9.22
CA PRO A 22 -7.88 -7.80 10.09
C PRO A 22 -7.35 -9.17 9.61
N PRO A 23 -6.07 -9.48 9.86
CA PRO A 23 -5.56 -10.82 9.65
C PRO A 23 -6.46 -11.80 10.43
N LYS A 24 -7.08 -12.75 9.72
CA LYS A 24 -8.07 -13.67 10.29
C LYS A 24 -7.41 -14.90 10.92
N THR A 25 -6.15 -15.14 10.58
CA THR A 25 -5.40 -16.35 10.92
C THR A 25 -4.17 -15.98 11.74
N ASP A 26 -3.80 -16.79 12.72
CA ASP A 26 -2.61 -16.59 13.56
C ASP A 26 -1.31 -16.52 12.71
N GLU A 27 -1.25 -17.29 11.63
CA GLU A 27 -0.14 -17.26 10.66
C GLU A 27 -0.03 -15.91 9.93
N GLU A 28 -1.16 -15.30 9.57
CA GLU A 28 -1.19 -13.98 8.94
C GLU A 28 -0.81 -12.90 9.94
N LEU A 29 -1.27 -13.01 11.20
CA LEU A 29 -0.86 -12.13 12.30
C LEU A 29 0.65 -12.18 12.49
N LYS A 30 1.23 -13.39 12.56
CA LYS A 30 2.68 -13.58 12.74
C LYS A 30 3.48 -13.07 11.54
N ARG A 31 2.99 -13.27 10.32
CA ARG A 31 3.60 -12.69 9.10
C ARG A 31 3.52 -11.16 9.10
N MET A 32 2.38 -10.60 9.51
CA MET A 32 2.16 -9.14 9.55
C MET A 32 2.94 -8.47 10.67
N SER A 33 3.11 -9.13 11.81
CA SER A 33 3.90 -8.63 12.95
C SER A 33 5.39 -8.54 12.63
N ASN A 34 5.89 -9.37 11.70
CA ASN A 34 7.27 -9.33 11.23
C ASN A 34 7.51 -8.25 10.16
N ILE A 35 6.46 -7.62 9.64
CA ILE A 35 6.58 -6.59 8.62
C ILE A 35 6.58 -5.21 9.30
N PRO A 36 7.64 -4.40 9.16
CA PRO A 36 7.68 -3.06 9.70
C PRO A 36 6.81 -2.11 8.85
N CYS A 37 5.49 -2.15 9.06
CA CYS A 37 4.54 -1.36 8.28
C CYS A 37 4.71 0.14 8.46
N ALA A 38 5.01 0.60 9.68
CA ALA A 38 5.30 2.00 9.96
C ALA A 38 6.53 2.50 9.18
N SER A 39 7.61 1.71 9.13
CA SER A 39 8.81 2.05 8.37
C SER A 39 8.53 2.11 6.87
N ALA A 40 7.78 1.14 6.32
CA ALA A 40 7.40 1.14 4.90
C ALA A 40 6.53 2.35 4.54
N LEU A 41 5.56 2.72 5.39
CA LEU A 41 4.74 3.91 5.19
C LEU A 41 5.57 5.20 5.25
N GLY A 42 6.55 5.27 6.16
CA GLY A 42 7.49 6.39 6.25
C GLY A 42 8.34 6.54 4.98
N SER A 43 8.86 5.43 4.44
CA SER A 43 9.60 5.45 3.18
C SER A 43 8.75 5.92 2.00
N ILE A 44 7.49 5.46 1.90
CA ILE A 44 6.58 5.93 0.84
C ILE A 44 6.27 7.42 1.00
N GLN A 45 6.06 7.88 2.24
CA GLN A 45 5.85 9.30 2.52
C GLN A 45 7.03 10.16 2.08
N TYR A 46 8.26 9.69 2.27
CA TYR A 46 9.45 10.37 1.78
C TYR A 46 9.47 10.43 0.24
N VAL A 47 9.21 9.32 -0.46
CA VAL A 47 9.16 9.28 -1.93
C VAL A 47 8.09 10.24 -2.48
N VAL A 48 6.91 10.25 -1.85
CA VAL A 48 5.82 11.16 -2.21
C VAL A 48 6.24 12.62 -2.07
N GLN A 49 6.92 12.96 -0.97
CA GLN A 49 7.32 14.33 -0.67
C GLN A 49 8.47 14.82 -1.58
N CYS A 50 9.38 13.92 -1.97
CA CYS A 50 10.62 14.28 -2.66
C CYS A 50 10.55 14.16 -4.18
N THR A 51 9.85 13.16 -4.73
CA THR A 51 10.01 12.81 -6.16
C THR A 51 8.73 12.46 -6.89
N LYS A 52 7.73 11.89 -6.21
CA LYS A 52 6.54 11.31 -6.87
C LYS A 52 5.23 11.60 -6.14
N PRO A 53 4.67 12.82 -6.29
CA PRO A 53 3.39 13.19 -5.68
C PRO A 53 2.21 12.42 -6.28
N ASP A 54 2.37 11.75 -7.42
CA ASP A 54 1.38 10.87 -8.04
C ASP A 54 1.09 9.61 -7.18
N ILE A 55 2.00 9.25 -6.27
CA ILE A 55 1.80 8.19 -5.28
C ILE A 55 1.07 8.71 -4.02
N ALA A 56 0.93 10.02 -3.83
CA ALA A 56 0.36 10.62 -2.63
C ALA A 56 -1.03 10.07 -2.30
N TYR A 57 -1.88 9.96 -3.32
CA TYR A 57 -3.22 9.38 -3.15
C TYR A 57 -3.14 7.94 -2.62
N ALA A 58 -2.19 7.16 -3.14
CA ALA A 58 -2.03 5.78 -2.74
C ALA A 58 -1.56 5.64 -1.29
N LEU A 59 -0.63 6.50 -0.89
CA LEU A 59 -0.18 6.62 0.49
C LEU A 59 -1.32 7.06 1.42
N SER A 60 -2.12 8.07 1.07
CA SER A 60 -3.21 8.56 1.92
C SER A 60 -4.26 7.48 2.19
N VAL A 61 -4.57 6.64 1.18
CA VAL A 61 -5.46 5.50 1.37
C VAL A 61 -4.82 4.46 2.29
N THR A 62 -3.51 4.23 2.16
CA THR A 62 -2.78 3.18 2.87
C THR A 62 -2.42 3.54 4.32
N SER A 63 -2.09 4.81 4.58
CA SER A 63 -1.70 5.37 5.89
C SER A 63 -2.81 5.23 6.95
N ARG A 64 -4.08 5.19 6.49
CA ARG A 64 -5.26 4.92 7.34
C ARG A 64 -5.26 3.53 7.99
N TYR A 65 -4.35 2.64 7.57
CA TYR A 65 -4.24 1.25 7.98
C TYR A 65 -2.81 0.91 8.45
N GLN A 66 -2.25 1.82 9.24
CA GLN A 66 -0.91 1.78 9.84
C GLN A 66 -0.64 0.57 10.74
N ALA A 67 -1.69 -0.03 11.33
CA ALA A 67 -1.61 -1.36 11.91
C ALA A 67 -1.91 -2.38 10.80
N CYS A 68 -0.86 -3.02 10.27
CA CYS A 68 -0.89 -4.05 9.22
C CYS A 68 -2.28 -4.70 8.99
N ALA A 69 -3.10 -4.12 8.10
CA ALA A 69 -4.48 -4.57 7.87
C ALA A 69 -4.57 -5.83 7.00
N GLY A 70 -3.75 -6.85 7.31
CA GLY A 70 -3.73 -8.13 6.61
C GLY A 70 -2.96 -8.12 5.28
N VAL A 71 -2.94 -9.29 4.62
CA VAL A 71 -2.12 -9.59 3.44
C VAL A 71 -2.44 -8.74 2.21
N VAL A 72 -3.71 -8.39 2.03
CA VAL A 72 -4.17 -7.57 0.90
C VAL A 72 -3.59 -6.16 1.01
N HIS A 73 -3.60 -5.61 2.22
CA HIS A 73 -3.05 -4.29 2.49
C HIS A 73 -1.56 -4.22 2.19
N TRP A 74 -0.80 -5.20 2.69
CA TRP A 74 0.64 -5.29 2.41
C TRP A 74 0.95 -5.50 0.92
N GLY A 75 0.11 -6.23 0.19
CA GLY A 75 0.20 -6.36 -1.27
C GLY A 75 0.15 -5.01 -1.98
N THR A 76 -0.74 -4.13 -1.53
CA THR A 76 -0.84 -2.75 -2.04
C THR A 76 0.39 -1.92 -1.72
N VAL A 77 0.90 -1.98 -0.48
CA VAL A 77 2.15 -1.28 -0.08
C VAL A 77 3.31 -1.70 -0.97
N LYS A 78 3.46 -3.00 -1.21
CA LYS A 78 4.52 -3.53 -2.10
C LYS A 78 4.35 -3.09 -3.55
N SER A 79 3.11 -2.99 -4.04
CA SER A 79 2.83 -2.48 -5.38
C SER A 79 3.22 -1.01 -5.51
N ILE A 80 2.98 -0.21 -4.47
CA ILE A 80 3.38 1.20 -4.40
C ILE A 80 4.90 1.35 -4.37
N LEU A 81 5.58 0.57 -3.53
CA LEU A 81 7.05 0.59 -3.43
C LEU A 81 7.78 0.12 -4.69
N LYS A 82 7.13 -0.71 -5.52
CA LYS A 82 7.69 -1.20 -6.78
C LYS A 82 7.59 -0.17 -7.92
N TYR A 83 6.81 0.89 -7.75
CA TYR A 83 6.47 1.86 -8.79
C TYR A 83 7.45 3.04 -8.84
#